data_AF-V9KVV8-F1
#
_entry.id   AF-V9KVV8-F1
#
_cell.length_a   1.000
_cell.length_b   1.000
_cell.length_c   1.000
_cell.angle_alpha   90.00
_cell.angle_beta   90.00
_cell.angle_gamma   90.00
#
_symmetry.space_group_name_H-M   'P 1'
#
loop_
_entity.id
_entity.type
_entity.pdbx_description
1 polymer ?
#
loop_
_entity_poly.entity_id
_entity_poly.type
_entity_poly.pdbx_seq_one_letter_code
_entity_poly.pdbx_strand_id
1 'polypeptide(L)'
;MTAILLEWLNHIGLCRPVEPEMFAHEFSSGYRIGEILSIYHLQEDFDQFSQSRNALSQLNNFQRLEPTMRRLGVPFNSNVAKALMMEEFGAATRLLYQLYIAINRQEKARKTKMALEAMVPLGTGKQDARPPDTTRQNISQMYTSRRKEMEVKALSKHHPQLQRLQQTEHLRAESLEKVRVAEMRREKLLALVQAKPVMKPKPSKTVQQRQQQKQKQLRDSQVFSMEIDEFEKILKKLGTSGAERETERAQAPRAVPVPVVEEDSRGYVQRVRVRLEEDSEARSQREKRRRRVLVVQLQAHLNQEEVYREEQLVTRLMRQSVQERRLAVQLMHIRHEKSVIINNRSIQERQCEQRRQQEFQHSLDREALLVRMDELEQHEERRRQWEQHQELLAEHTAQRYHKHYRECHRLLSDIIDFTFLIAEYRDLTLNLIPVKLMREWKELFYSGEALCEEALRSEEHT
;
A
#
# COMPACT_ATOMS: atom_id res chain seq x y z
N MET A 1 -0.07 10.23 -4.92
CA MET A 1 -0.68 11.57 -4.73
C MET A 1 -0.50 12.45 -5.96
N THR A 2 0.70 12.53 -6.54
CA THR A 2 0.96 13.26 -7.80
C THR A 2 0.18 12.72 -8.99
N ALA A 3 0.00 11.40 -9.13
CA ALA A 3 -0.73 10.79 -10.25
C ALA A 3 -2.20 11.26 -10.38
N ILE A 4 -2.93 11.34 -9.27
CA ILE A 4 -4.34 11.80 -9.26
C ILE A 4 -4.44 13.26 -9.67
N LEU A 5 -3.48 14.09 -9.22
CA LEU A 5 -3.42 15.50 -9.62
C LEU A 5 -3.08 15.65 -11.10
N LEU A 6 -2.16 14.85 -11.63
CA LEU A 6 -1.79 14.88 -13.04
C LEU A 6 -2.95 14.44 -13.94
N GLU A 7 -3.67 13.39 -13.54
CA GLU A 7 -4.88 12.93 -14.23
C GLU A 7 -5.96 14.01 -14.23
N TRP A 8 -6.21 14.64 -13.08
CA TRP A 8 -7.14 15.76 -12.96
C TRP A 8 -6.73 16.95 -13.83
N LEU A 9 -5.48 17.40 -13.76
CA LEU A 9 -4.99 18.55 -14.50
C LEU A 9 -5.05 18.35 -16.01
N ASN A 10 -4.73 17.15 -16.49
CA ASN A 10 -4.80 16.82 -17.92
C ASN A 10 -6.25 16.64 -18.40
N HIS A 11 -7.21 16.36 -17.50
CA HIS A 11 -8.63 16.25 -17.85
C HIS A 11 -9.33 17.62 -17.96
N ILE A 12 -8.86 18.64 -17.25
CA ILE A 12 -9.47 20.00 -17.22
C ILE A 12 -9.20 20.79 -18.52
N GLY A 13 -8.32 20.30 -19.40
CA GLY A 13 -8.06 20.92 -20.71
C GLY A 13 -7.15 22.16 -20.63
N LEU A 14 -6.05 22.08 -19.87
CA LEU A 14 -5.01 23.11 -19.85
C LEU A 14 -4.37 23.29 -21.24
N CYS A 15 -3.87 24.50 -21.55
CA CYS A 15 -3.30 24.80 -22.86
C CYS A 15 -2.06 23.93 -23.22
N ARG A 16 -1.43 23.28 -22.24
CA ARG A 16 -0.38 22.25 -22.45
C ARG A 16 -0.52 21.15 -21.40
N PRO A 17 -0.18 19.89 -21.74
CA PRO A 17 -0.15 18.80 -20.78
C PRO A 17 0.96 19.03 -19.74
N VAL A 18 0.68 18.70 -18.49
CA VAL A 18 1.62 18.86 -17.36
C VAL A 18 2.46 17.60 -17.23
N GLU A 19 3.78 17.73 -17.33
CA GLU A 19 4.72 16.61 -17.16
C GLU A 19 5.13 16.41 -15.69
N PRO A 20 5.28 15.15 -15.22
CA PRO A 20 5.61 14.85 -13.83
C PRO A 20 7.00 15.35 -13.41
N GLU A 21 7.96 15.41 -14.34
CA GLU A 21 9.35 15.78 -14.06
C GLU A 21 9.52 17.28 -13.80
N MET A 22 8.66 18.12 -14.38
CA MET A 22 8.73 19.59 -14.30
C MET A 22 7.59 20.22 -13.52
N PHE A 23 6.87 19.43 -12.71
CA PHE A 23 5.65 19.85 -12.02
C PHE A 23 5.84 21.13 -11.18
N ALA A 24 6.84 21.18 -10.29
CA ALA A 24 7.06 22.38 -9.44
C ALA A 24 7.36 23.63 -10.27
N HIS A 25 8.08 23.46 -11.37
CA HIS A 25 8.54 24.52 -12.26
C HIS A 25 7.45 25.06 -13.19
N GLU A 26 6.46 24.24 -13.58
CA GLU A 26 5.32 24.74 -14.36
C GLU A 26 4.39 25.64 -13.52
N PHE A 27 4.27 25.35 -12.22
CA PHE A 27 3.41 26.09 -11.30
C PHE A 27 4.10 27.26 -10.58
N SER A 28 5.43 27.38 -10.66
CA SER A 28 6.20 28.46 -10.01
C SER A 28 5.89 29.85 -10.56
N SER A 29 5.39 29.93 -11.80
CA SER A 29 4.96 31.19 -12.40
C SER A 29 3.62 31.73 -11.88
N GLY A 30 2.81 30.89 -11.22
CA GLY A 30 1.44 31.23 -10.82
C GLY A 30 0.43 31.32 -11.98
N TYR A 31 0.90 31.41 -13.23
CA TYR A 31 0.04 31.51 -14.41
C TYR A 31 -0.88 30.29 -14.58
N ARG A 32 -0.32 29.08 -14.43
CA ARG A 32 -1.08 27.83 -14.53
C ARG A 32 -2.15 27.69 -13.46
N ILE A 33 -1.90 28.24 -12.27
CA ILE A 33 -2.90 28.25 -11.20
C ILE A 33 -4.04 29.21 -11.56
N GLY A 34 -3.72 30.36 -12.15
CA GLY A 34 -4.72 31.29 -12.69
C GLY A 34 -5.56 30.68 -13.81
N GLU A 35 -4.93 29.90 -14.69
CA GLU A 35 -5.60 29.19 -15.79
C GLU A 35 -6.59 28.13 -15.26
N ILE A 36 -6.20 27.36 -14.24
CA ILE A 36 -7.12 26.42 -13.58
C ILE A 36 -8.34 27.17 -13.01
N LEU A 37 -8.10 28.28 -12.30
CA LEU A 37 -9.18 29.04 -11.69
C LEU A 37 -10.09 29.72 -12.72
N SER A 38 -9.56 30.13 -13.88
CA SER A 38 -10.36 30.73 -14.95
C SER A 38 -11.28 29.71 -15.62
N ILE A 39 -10.81 28.46 -15.81
CA ILE A 39 -11.64 27.35 -16.34
C ILE A 39 -12.84 27.07 -15.44
N TYR A 40 -12.68 27.17 -14.12
CA TYR A 40 -13.78 27.02 -13.17
C TYR A 40 -14.60 28.31 -12.96
N HIS A 41 -14.36 29.36 -13.75
CA HIS A 41 -14.98 30.70 -13.61
C HIS A 41 -14.82 31.32 -12.21
N LEU A 42 -13.71 31.01 -11.53
CA LEU A 42 -13.41 31.51 -10.19
C LEU A 42 -12.50 32.75 -10.22
N GLN A 43 -11.79 32.96 -11.34
CA GLN A 43 -10.91 34.09 -11.57
C GLN A 43 -11.30 34.82 -12.86
N GLU A 44 -11.79 36.05 -12.72
CA GLU A 44 -12.27 36.88 -13.84
C GLU A 44 -11.15 37.72 -14.47
N ASP A 45 -10.07 38.02 -13.72
CA ASP A 45 -8.97 38.89 -14.14
C ASP A 45 -7.79 38.13 -14.78
N PHE A 46 -8.05 36.94 -15.38
CA PHE A 46 -7.01 36.09 -15.96
C PHE A 46 -6.21 36.79 -17.09
N ASP A 47 -6.83 37.72 -17.82
CA ASP A 47 -6.16 38.49 -18.89
C ASP A 47 -4.97 39.33 -18.38
N GLN A 48 -4.92 39.61 -17.07
CA GLN A 48 -3.84 40.38 -16.44
C GLN A 48 -2.67 39.50 -15.96
N PHE A 49 -2.77 38.17 -16.13
CA PHE A 49 -1.72 37.23 -15.75
C PHE A 49 -0.62 37.16 -16.80
N SER A 50 0.62 37.15 -16.34
CA SER A 50 1.80 37.10 -17.21
C SER A 50 2.49 35.74 -17.14
N GLN A 51 2.90 35.20 -18.30
CA GLN A 51 3.68 33.95 -18.35
C GLN A 51 5.17 34.15 -18.06
N SER A 52 5.61 35.41 -17.86
CA SER A 52 6.99 35.76 -17.59
C SER A 52 7.45 35.22 -16.24
N ARG A 53 8.67 34.70 -16.21
CA ARG A 53 9.30 34.11 -15.01
C ARG A 53 10.03 35.13 -14.14
N ASN A 54 9.86 36.41 -14.41
CA ASN A 54 10.44 37.47 -13.59
C ASN A 54 9.81 37.41 -12.20
N ALA A 55 10.61 37.54 -11.15
CA ALA A 55 10.12 37.46 -9.76
C ALA A 55 8.96 38.45 -9.49
N LEU A 56 8.98 39.63 -10.13
CA LEU A 56 7.89 40.62 -10.05
C LEU A 56 6.60 40.16 -10.73
N SER A 57 6.71 39.47 -11.87
CA SER A 57 5.58 38.89 -12.60
C SER A 57 4.95 37.74 -11.84
N GLN A 58 5.78 36.85 -11.29
CA GLN A 58 5.33 35.75 -10.44
C GLN A 58 4.63 36.28 -9.19
N LEU A 59 5.22 37.29 -8.52
CA LEU A 59 4.63 37.91 -7.33
C LEU A 59 3.28 38.56 -7.66
N ASN A 60 3.16 39.28 -8.77
CA ASN A 60 1.91 39.89 -9.23
C ASN A 60 0.84 38.80 -9.48
N ASN A 61 1.19 37.73 -10.18
CA ASN A 61 0.29 36.59 -10.39
C ASN A 61 -0.16 35.99 -9.04
N PHE A 62 0.74 35.75 -8.09
CA PHE A 62 0.39 35.18 -6.78
C PHE A 62 -0.44 36.13 -5.91
N GLN A 63 -0.21 37.45 -5.97
CA GLN A 63 -1.04 38.43 -5.28
C GLN A 63 -2.49 38.43 -5.80
N ARG A 64 -2.67 38.21 -7.11
CA ARG A 64 -4.00 38.11 -7.73
C ARG A 64 -4.74 36.82 -7.40
N LEU A 65 -3.99 35.75 -7.12
CA LEU A 65 -4.57 34.46 -6.70
C LEU A 65 -5.02 34.48 -5.23
N GLU A 66 -4.44 35.34 -4.39
CA GLU A 66 -4.72 35.34 -2.96
C GLU A 66 -6.21 35.56 -2.61
N PRO A 67 -6.93 36.53 -3.18
CA PRO A 67 -8.34 36.75 -2.86
C PRO A 67 -9.23 35.57 -3.22
N THR A 68 -8.97 34.90 -4.34
CA THR A 68 -9.73 33.73 -4.78
C THR A 68 -9.42 32.49 -3.96
N MET A 69 -8.15 32.26 -3.64
CA MET A 69 -7.76 31.17 -2.73
C MET A 69 -8.40 31.32 -1.35
N ARG A 70 -8.42 32.55 -0.81
CA ARG A 70 -9.07 32.85 0.46
C ARG A 70 -10.58 32.60 0.41
N ARG A 71 -11.24 32.97 -0.70
CA ARG A 71 -12.68 32.70 -0.92
C ARG A 71 -13.00 31.21 -0.97
N LEU A 72 -12.08 30.40 -1.50
CA LEU A 72 -12.19 28.93 -1.54
C LEU A 72 -11.83 28.26 -0.20
N GLY A 73 -11.36 29.02 0.80
CA GLY A 73 -10.93 28.49 2.09
C GLY A 73 -9.58 27.78 2.05
N VAL A 74 -8.76 28.04 1.02
CA VAL A 74 -7.39 27.53 0.91
C VAL A 74 -6.43 28.52 1.56
N PRO A 75 -5.60 28.10 2.54
CA PRO A 75 -4.67 29.00 3.22
C PRO A 75 -3.51 29.39 2.31
N PHE A 76 -3.64 30.52 1.62
CA PHE A 76 -2.61 31.08 0.75
C PHE A 76 -1.96 32.30 1.38
N ASN A 77 -0.77 32.12 1.95
CA ASN A 77 -0.01 33.17 2.62
C ASN A 77 1.25 33.52 1.81
N SER A 78 1.87 34.68 2.08
CA SER A 78 3.12 35.10 1.41
C SER A 78 4.24 34.07 1.49
N ASN A 79 4.29 33.25 2.56
CA ASN A 79 5.27 32.17 2.70
C ASN A 79 5.02 31.00 1.73
N VAL A 80 3.75 30.70 1.44
CA VAL A 80 3.38 29.66 0.45
C VAL A 80 3.69 30.17 -0.95
N ALA A 81 3.41 31.44 -1.25
CA ALA A 81 3.79 32.07 -2.52
C ALA A 81 5.32 32.04 -2.73
N LYS A 82 6.11 32.37 -1.70
CA LYS A 82 7.58 32.27 -1.76
C LYS A 82 8.05 30.83 -1.98
N ALA A 83 7.48 29.86 -1.27
CA ALA A 83 7.81 28.44 -1.45
C ALA A 83 7.51 27.94 -2.88
N LEU A 84 6.45 28.45 -3.51
CA LEU A 84 6.12 28.17 -4.91
C LEU A 84 7.09 28.83 -5.89
N MET A 85 7.45 30.09 -5.65
CA MET A 85 8.44 30.82 -6.47
C MET A 85 9.83 30.16 -6.41
N MET A 86 10.20 29.61 -5.25
CA MET A 86 11.47 28.91 -5.03
C MET A 86 11.45 27.42 -5.42
N GLU A 87 10.35 26.95 -6.03
CA GLU A 87 10.18 25.56 -6.50
C GLU A 87 10.42 24.52 -5.39
N GLU A 88 10.04 24.85 -4.15
CA GLU A 88 10.23 23.95 -3.02
C GLU A 88 9.48 22.63 -3.24
N PHE A 89 10.19 21.52 -2.98
CA PHE A 89 9.64 20.19 -3.18
C PHE A 89 8.33 20.01 -2.42
N GLY A 90 7.28 19.68 -3.17
CA GLY A 90 5.95 19.42 -2.62
C GLY A 90 5.11 20.64 -2.25
N ALA A 91 5.61 21.87 -2.41
CA ALA A 91 4.81 23.09 -2.20
C ALA A 91 3.65 23.18 -3.20
N ALA A 92 3.95 23.04 -4.50
CA ALA A 92 2.95 23.05 -5.58
C ALA A 92 1.93 21.91 -5.43
N THR A 93 2.39 20.70 -5.12
CA THR A 93 1.48 19.53 -4.99
C THR A 93 0.51 19.68 -3.82
N ARG A 94 0.96 20.23 -2.69
CA ARG A 94 0.11 20.42 -1.50
C ARG A 94 -0.96 21.47 -1.78
N LEU A 95 -0.56 22.59 -2.39
CA LEU A 95 -1.47 23.65 -2.76
C LEU A 95 -2.51 23.17 -3.79
N LEU A 96 -2.09 22.49 -4.85
CA LEU A 96 -3.00 21.98 -5.88
C LEU A 96 -3.96 20.92 -5.34
N TYR A 97 -3.52 20.09 -4.39
CA TYR A 97 -4.42 19.15 -3.72
C TYR A 97 -5.48 19.84 -2.86
N GLN A 98 -5.08 20.87 -2.11
CA GLN A 98 -6.02 21.68 -1.34
C GLN A 98 -7.02 22.39 -2.27
N LEU A 99 -6.54 22.90 -3.40
CA LEU A 99 -7.36 23.52 -4.43
C LEU A 99 -8.36 22.54 -5.04
N TYR A 100 -7.91 21.33 -5.40
CA TYR A 100 -8.77 20.25 -5.92
C TYR A 100 -9.92 19.92 -4.97
N ILE A 101 -9.64 19.78 -3.67
CA ILE A 101 -10.68 19.53 -2.66
C ILE A 101 -11.65 20.72 -2.58
N ALA A 102 -11.13 21.94 -2.55
CA ALA A 102 -11.94 23.15 -2.41
C ALA A 102 -12.89 23.35 -3.59
N ILE A 103 -12.41 23.16 -4.82
CA ILE A 103 -13.22 23.25 -6.05
C ILE A 103 -14.32 22.18 -6.04
N ASN A 104 -13.97 20.91 -5.77
CA ASN A 104 -14.95 19.83 -5.70
C ASN A 104 -16.01 20.04 -4.61
N ARG A 105 -15.63 20.64 -3.49
CA ARG A 105 -16.58 21.01 -2.43
C ARG A 105 -17.54 22.10 -2.90
N GLN A 106 -17.06 23.11 -3.62
CA GLN A 106 -17.91 24.15 -4.20
C GLN A 106 -18.85 23.60 -5.27
N GLU A 107 -18.38 22.73 -6.17
CA GLU A 107 -19.25 22.12 -7.18
C GLU A 107 -20.38 21.31 -6.56
N LYS A 108 -20.06 20.51 -5.53
CA LYS A 108 -21.07 19.76 -4.77
C LYS A 108 -22.05 20.72 -4.10
N ALA A 109 -21.56 21.76 -3.43
CA ALA A 109 -22.42 22.77 -2.81
C ALA A 109 -23.29 23.52 -3.82
N ARG A 110 -22.77 23.84 -5.01
CA ARG A 110 -23.50 24.50 -6.10
C ARG A 110 -24.59 23.57 -6.66
N LYS A 111 -24.28 22.28 -6.89
CA LYS A 111 -25.28 21.27 -7.29
C LYS A 111 -26.38 21.12 -6.24
N THR A 112 -26.02 21.09 -4.95
CA THR A 112 -27.00 21.07 -3.84
C THR A 112 -27.83 22.34 -3.78
N LYS A 113 -27.22 23.52 -3.96
CA LYS A 113 -27.92 24.81 -3.96
C LYS A 113 -28.88 24.93 -5.15
N MET A 114 -28.47 24.52 -6.35
CA MET A 114 -29.33 24.48 -7.53
C MET A 114 -30.46 23.46 -7.38
N ALA A 115 -30.23 22.31 -6.73
CA ALA A 115 -31.29 21.36 -6.39
C ALA A 115 -32.27 21.94 -5.36
N LEU A 116 -31.78 22.70 -4.38
CA LEU A 116 -32.62 23.38 -3.39
C LEU A 116 -33.45 24.51 -4.03
N GLU A 117 -32.86 25.27 -4.96
CA GLU A 117 -33.53 26.34 -5.72
C GLU A 117 -34.53 25.77 -6.75
N ALA A 118 -34.26 24.60 -7.35
CA ALA A 118 -35.21 23.89 -8.22
C ALA A 118 -36.39 23.27 -7.46
N MET A 119 -36.29 23.11 -6.13
CA MET A 119 -37.39 22.71 -5.25
C MET A 119 -38.19 23.89 -4.71
N VAL A 120 -37.79 25.14 -5.01
CA VAL A 120 -38.66 26.32 -4.79
C VAL A 120 -39.62 26.40 -5.97
N PRO A 121 -40.94 26.27 -5.76
CA PRO A 121 -41.89 26.26 -6.87
C PRO A 121 -41.85 27.60 -7.62
N LEU A 122 -41.46 27.56 -8.90
CA LEU A 122 -41.72 28.65 -9.84
C LEU A 122 -43.22 28.70 -10.13
N GLY A 123 -43.93 29.61 -9.47
CA GLY A 123 -45.27 30.00 -9.85
C GLY A 123 -46.16 30.42 -8.68
N THR A 124 -46.21 31.72 -8.39
CA THR A 124 -47.47 32.49 -8.41
C THR A 124 -47.12 33.98 -8.41
N GLY A 125 -47.26 34.61 -9.59
CA GLY A 125 -47.75 35.98 -9.61
C GLY A 125 -49.18 36.01 -9.10
N LYS A 126 -49.58 37.19 -8.59
CA LYS A 126 -50.86 37.57 -7.97
C LYS A 126 -50.83 37.56 -6.43
N GLN A 127 -50.81 38.80 -5.92
CA GLN A 127 -51.41 39.19 -4.67
C GLN A 127 -52.82 38.59 -4.61
N ASP A 128 -53.16 37.89 -3.52
CA ASP A 128 -54.41 38.06 -2.78
C ASP A 128 -54.50 37.11 -1.58
N ALA A 129 -55.17 37.61 -0.53
CA ALA A 129 -55.66 36.94 0.67
C ALA A 129 -54.64 36.29 1.63
N ARG A 130 -54.31 37.03 2.70
CA ARG A 130 -53.68 36.56 3.93
C ARG A 130 -54.62 35.58 4.67
N PRO A 131 -54.30 34.28 4.78
CA PRO A 131 -55.11 33.34 5.56
C PRO A 131 -54.84 33.53 7.07
N PRO A 132 -55.78 33.14 7.96
CA PRO A 132 -55.72 33.42 9.38
C PRO A 132 -54.47 32.82 10.05
N ASP A 133 -53.85 33.60 10.94
CA ASP A 133 -52.55 33.36 11.57
C ASP A 133 -52.45 32.01 12.34
N THR A 134 -53.59 31.39 12.68
CA THR A 134 -53.69 30.07 13.31
C THR A 134 -53.13 28.95 12.44
N THR A 135 -53.31 29.03 11.12
CA THR A 135 -52.84 27.99 10.17
C THR A 135 -51.31 28.02 10.04
N ARG A 136 -50.71 29.21 10.10
CA ARG A 136 -49.24 29.40 10.04
C ARG A 136 -48.54 28.89 11.30
N GLN A 137 -49.14 29.08 12.47
CA GLN A 137 -48.59 28.59 13.73
C GLN A 137 -48.60 27.05 13.78
N ASN A 138 -49.68 26.40 13.35
CA ASN A 138 -49.76 24.94 13.28
C ASN A 138 -48.74 24.35 12.30
N ILE A 139 -48.57 24.96 11.12
CA ILE A 139 -47.59 24.54 10.14
C ILE A 139 -46.15 24.69 10.70
N SER A 140 -45.86 25.81 11.36
CA SER A 140 -44.56 26.05 12.01
C SER A 140 -44.28 25.06 13.14
N GLN A 141 -45.28 24.70 13.94
CA GLN A 141 -45.17 23.69 14.99
C GLN A 141 -44.93 22.28 14.43
N MET A 142 -45.55 21.94 13.30
CA MET A 142 -45.32 20.66 12.62
C MET A 142 -43.88 20.55 12.08
N TYR A 143 -43.35 21.61 11.47
CA TYR A 143 -41.97 21.61 10.96
C TYR A 143 -40.93 21.58 12.09
N THR A 144 -41.16 22.30 13.17
CA THR A 144 -40.26 22.29 14.35
C THR A 144 -40.27 20.96 15.07
N SER A 145 -41.44 20.30 15.19
CA SER A 145 -41.55 18.96 15.77
C SER A 145 -40.84 17.91 14.91
N ARG A 146 -41.04 17.96 13.58
CA ARG A 146 -40.37 17.04 12.65
C ARG A 146 -38.85 17.25 12.61
N ARG A 147 -38.37 18.48 12.79
CA ARG A 147 -36.94 18.78 12.92
C ARG A 147 -36.34 18.14 14.19
N LYS A 148 -37.03 18.26 15.33
CA LYS A 148 -36.61 17.63 16.60
C LYS A 148 -36.59 16.11 16.50
N GLU A 149 -37.58 15.50 15.85
CA GLU A 149 -37.59 14.05 15.61
C GLU A 149 -36.42 13.59 14.73
N MET A 150 -36.09 14.34 13.70
CA MET A 150 -34.94 14.05 12.82
C MET A 150 -33.61 14.20 13.58
N GLU A 151 -33.51 15.18 14.46
CA GLU A 151 -32.35 15.38 15.33
C GLU A 151 -32.20 14.23 16.34
N VAL A 152 -33.28 13.80 16.99
CA VAL A 152 -33.29 12.64 17.89
C VAL A 152 -32.93 11.35 17.14
N LYS A 153 -33.45 11.13 15.93
CA LYS A 153 -33.08 9.99 15.08
C LYS A 153 -31.61 10.04 14.65
N ALA A 154 -31.07 11.22 14.35
CA ALA A 154 -29.66 11.39 14.02
C ALA A 154 -28.75 11.07 15.22
N LEU A 155 -29.10 11.57 16.41
CA LEU A 155 -28.37 11.27 17.66
C LEU A 155 -28.48 9.80 18.05
N SER A 156 -29.66 9.19 17.88
CA SER A 156 -29.90 7.76 18.11
C SER A 156 -29.06 6.87 17.20
N LYS A 157 -28.82 7.26 15.95
CA LYS A 157 -27.89 6.56 15.04
C LYS A 157 -26.42 6.78 15.39
N HIS A 158 -26.08 7.95 15.95
CA HIS A 158 -24.70 8.29 16.33
C HIS A 158 -24.24 7.59 17.63
N HIS A 159 -25.16 7.31 18.55
CA HIS A 159 -24.88 6.64 19.83
C HIS A 159 -24.30 5.21 19.71
N PRO A 160 -24.87 4.27 18.92
CA PRO A 160 -24.30 2.93 18.75
C PRO A 160 -22.96 2.97 17.99
N GLN A 161 -22.75 3.97 17.13
CA GLN A 161 -21.51 4.14 16.39
C GLN A 161 -20.37 4.61 17.31
N LEU A 162 -20.65 5.52 18.24
CA LEU A 162 -19.74 5.92 19.32
C LEU A 162 -19.39 4.74 20.25
N GLN A 163 -20.38 3.93 20.65
CA GLN A 163 -20.12 2.74 21.47
C GLN A 163 -19.21 1.73 20.76
N ARG A 164 -19.41 1.50 19.44
CA ARG A 164 -18.53 0.62 18.66
C ARG A 164 -17.10 1.16 18.60
N LEU A 165 -16.92 2.47 18.41
CA LEU A 165 -15.59 3.09 18.43
C LEU A 165 -14.91 2.88 19.79
N GLN A 166 -15.61 3.14 20.90
CA GLN A 166 -15.09 2.90 22.24
C GLN A 166 -14.70 1.43 22.47
N GLN A 167 -15.51 0.48 22.02
CA GLN A 167 -15.17 -0.96 22.09
C GLN A 167 -13.91 -1.29 21.29
N THR A 168 -13.76 -0.73 20.08
CA THR A 168 -12.54 -0.95 19.28
C THR A 168 -11.30 -0.33 19.91
N GLU A 169 -11.42 0.82 20.57
CA GLU A 169 -10.32 1.45 21.30
C GLU A 169 -9.93 0.64 22.54
N HIS A 170 -10.90 0.10 23.28
CA HIS A 170 -10.63 -0.82 24.39
C HIS A 170 -9.88 -2.08 23.94
N LEU A 171 -10.33 -2.73 22.86
CA LEU A 171 -9.65 -3.90 22.29
C LEU A 171 -8.22 -3.57 21.83
N ARG A 172 -8.01 -2.38 21.26
CA ARG A 172 -6.67 -1.89 20.89
C ARG A 172 -5.79 -1.69 22.12
N ALA A 173 -6.30 -1.05 23.17
CA ALA A 173 -5.57 -0.85 24.41
C ALA A 173 -5.14 -2.18 25.05
N GLU A 174 -6.06 -3.16 25.14
CA GLU A 174 -5.75 -4.50 25.65
C GLU A 174 -4.69 -5.21 24.80
N SER A 175 -4.73 -5.06 23.48
CA SER A 175 -3.73 -5.65 22.58
C SER A 175 -2.34 -5.04 22.79
N LEU A 176 -2.26 -3.72 23.02
CA LEU A 176 -1.02 -3.02 23.31
C LEU A 176 -0.45 -3.40 24.68
N GLU A 177 -1.30 -3.60 25.68
CA GLU A 177 -0.87 -4.11 26.99
C GLU A 177 -0.30 -5.53 26.91
N LYS A 178 -0.94 -6.43 26.13
CA LYS A 178 -0.41 -7.79 25.89
C LYS A 178 0.97 -7.75 25.24
N VAL A 179 1.19 -6.84 24.28
CA VAL A 179 2.50 -6.63 23.65
C VAL A 179 3.51 -6.12 24.67
N ARG A 180 3.18 -5.10 25.46
CA ARG A 180 4.07 -4.58 26.53
C ARG A 180 4.47 -5.67 27.51
N VAL A 181 3.52 -6.49 27.96
CA VAL A 181 3.80 -7.61 28.88
C VAL A 181 4.71 -8.66 28.22
N ALA A 182 4.53 -8.95 26.94
CA ALA A 182 5.40 -9.86 26.19
C ALA A 182 6.83 -9.31 26.03
N GLU A 183 6.97 -8.01 25.76
CA GLU A 183 8.27 -7.33 25.69
C GLU A 183 9.00 -7.38 27.03
N MET A 184 8.31 -7.05 28.13
CA MET A 184 8.87 -7.15 29.49
C MET A 184 9.33 -8.58 29.83
N ARG A 185 8.59 -9.60 29.39
CA ARG A 185 9.01 -11.01 29.54
C ARG A 185 10.24 -11.33 28.70
N ARG A 186 10.32 -10.81 27.47
CA ARG A 186 11.46 -10.99 26.57
C ARG A 186 12.72 -10.35 27.15
N GLU A 187 12.60 -9.13 27.66
CA GLU A 187 13.70 -8.41 28.32
C GLU A 187 14.19 -9.15 29.56
N LYS A 188 13.29 -9.65 30.41
CA LYS A 188 13.66 -10.48 31.57
C LYS A 188 14.40 -11.75 31.16
N LEU A 189 13.97 -12.43 30.09
CA LEU A 189 14.65 -13.62 29.57
C LEU A 189 16.04 -13.29 29.01
N LEU A 190 16.16 -12.18 28.26
CA LEU A 190 17.45 -11.71 27.74
C LEU A 190 18.42 -11.36 28.87
N ALA A 191 17.94 -10.65 29.90
CA ALA A 191 18.72 -10.35 31.10
C ALA A 191 19.16 -11.62 31.83
N LEU A 192 18.29 -12.63 31.94
CA LEU A 192 18.62 -13.92 32.58
C LEU A 192 19.66 -14.72 31.78
N VAL A 193 19.61 -14.65 30.45
CA VAL A 193 20.59 -15.29 29.56
C VAL A 193 21.93 -14.58 29.62
N GLN A 194 21.94 -13.25 29.68
CA GLN A 194 23.16 -12.45 29.82
C GLN A 194 23.79 -12.58 31.23
N ALA A 195 22.97 -12.72 32.27
CA ALA A 195 23.44 -12.88 33.65
C ALA A 195 23.91 -14.31 33.97
N LYS A 196 23.64 -15.31 33.11
CA LYS A 196 24.24 -16.65 33.24
C LYS A 196 25.69 -16.60 32.75
N PRO A 197 26.69 -16.70 33.64
CA PRO A 197 28.07 -16.78 33.19
C PRO A 197 28.24 -18.05 32.35
N VAL A 198 28.76 -17.89 31.13
CA VAL A 198 29.13 -19.01 30.26
C VAL A 198 30.18 -19.86 30.99
N MET A 199 29.75 -21.00 31.54
CA MET A 199 30.67 -22.04 32.01
C MET A 199 31.50 -22.51 30.82
N LYS A 200 32.75 -22.06 30.74
CA LYS A 200 33.73 -22.63 29.81
C LYS A 200 33.88 -24.12 30.15
N PRO A 201 33.75 -25.04 29.18
CA PRO A 201 33.91 -26.46 29.45
C PRO A 201 35.31 -26.74 30.03
N LYS A 202 35.37 -27.50 31.12
CA LYS A 202 36.65 -27.90 31.74
C LYS A 202 37.56 -28.52 30.67
N PRO A 203 38.84 -28.11 30.55
CA PRO A 203 39.73 -28.65 29.53
C PRO A 203 39.93 -30.15 29.76
N SER A 204 39.76 -30.94 28.69
CA SER A 204 39.92 -32.40 28.72
C SER A 204 41.33 -32.81 29.17
N LYS A 205 41.43 -33.94 29.89
CA LYS A 205 42.66 -34.51 30.47
C LYS A 205 43.82 -34.62 29.46
N THR A 206 43.52 -34.73 28.17
CA THR A 206 44.48 -34.80 27.06
C THR A 206 45.30 -33.51 26.89
N VAL A 207 44.72 -32.33 27.17
CA VAL A 207 45.41 -31.03 27.04
C VAL A 207 46.44 -30.83 28.17
N GLN A 208 46.11 -31.28 29.38
CA GLN A 208 47.03 -31.25 30.53
C GLN A 208 48.22 -32.19 30.31
N GLN A 209 48.00 -33.39 29.77
CA GLN A 209 49.08 -34.33 29.44
C GLN A 209 50.03 -33.78 28.36
N ARG A 210 49.50 -33.09 27.34
CA ARG A 210 50.32 -32.44 26.30
C ARG A 210 51.18 -31.29 26.83
N GLN A 211 50.65 -30.51 27.79
CA GLN A 211 51.41 -29.44 28.44
C GLN A 211 52.54 -30.01 29.32
N GLN A 212 52.27 -31.10 30.05
CA GLN A 212 53.29 -31.79 30.84
C GLN A 212 54.39 -32.41 29.97
N GLN A 213 54.04 -33.00 28.81
CA GLN A 213 55.03 -33.52 27.85
C GLN A 213 55.93 -32.42 27.28
N LYS A 214 55.36 -31.25 26.94
CA LYS A 214 56.17 -30.10 26.49
C LYS A 214 57.14 -29.61 27.58
N GLN A 215 56.71 -29.58 28.84
CA GLN A 215 57.60 -29.20 29.95
C GLN A 215 58.69 -30.23 30.22
N LYS A 216 58.44 -31.53 29.98
CA LYS A 216 59.48 -32.57 30.06
C LYS A 216 60.51 -32.39 28.94
N GLN A 217 60.06 -32.22 27.69
CA GLN A 217 60.96 -31.97 26.55
C GLN A 217 61.84 -30.73 26.73
N LEU A 218 61.30 -29.66 27.33
CA LEU A 218 62.11 -28.46 27.64
C LEU A 218 63.18 -28.74 28.69
N ARG A 219 62.89 -29.56 29.71
CA ARG A 219 63.89 -29.97 30.70
C ARG A 219 64.94 -30.90 30.11
N ASP A 220 64.54 -31.87 29.31
CA ASP A 220 65.46 -32.80 28.67
C ASP A 220 66.39 -32.06 27.69
N SER A 221 65.88 -31.05 26.97
CA SER A 221 66.70 -30.18 26.12
C SER A 221 67.71 -29.33 26.90
N GLN A 222 67.36 -28.90 28.11
CA GLN A 222 68.27 -28.15 28.99
C GLN A 222 69.37 -29.06 29.53
N VAL A 223 69.03 -30.28 29.96
CA VAL A 223 70.02 -31.28 30.39
C VAL A 223 70.98 -31.63 29.25
N PHE A 224 70.46 -31.86 28.04
CA PHE A 224 71.29 -32.13 26.86
C PHE A 224 72.24 -30.98 26.52
N SER A 225 71.80 -29.71 26.67
CA SER A 225 72.70 -28.57 26.48
C SER A 225 73.82 -28.53 27.52
N MET A 226 73.53 -28.87 28.77
CA MET A 226 74.54 -28.93 29.83
C MET A 226 75.54 -30.06 29.62
N GLU A 227 75.09 -31.22 29.15
CA GLU A 227 75.96 -32.35 28.80
C GLU A 227 76.88 -32.04 27.61
N ILE A 228 76.39 -31.30 26.61
CA ILE A 228 77.23 -30.81 25.50
C ILE A 228 78.29 -29.84 26.01
N ASP A 229 77.93 -28.88 26.86
CA ASP A 229 78.88 -27.94 27.44
C ASP A 229 79.96 -28.64 28.30
N GLU A 230 79.59 -29.71 28.99
CA GLU A 230 80.52 -30.56 29.73
C GLU A 230 81.43 -31.37 28.79
N PHE A 231 80.90 -31.90 27.69
CA PHE A 231 81.66 -32.61 26.67
C PHE A 231 82.65 -31.70 25.93
N GLU A 232 82.25 -30.48 25.59
CA GLU A 232 83.13 -29.48 24.98
C GLU A 232 84.27 -29.06 25.92
N LYS A 233 84.01 -28.99 27.24
CA LYS A 233 85.05 -28.77 28.25
C LYS A 233 86.02 -29.95 28.34
N ILE A 234 85.56 -31.19 28.15
CA ILE A 234 86.41 -32.39 28.11
C ILE A 234 87.26 -32.40 26.83
N LEU A 235 86.67 -32.07 25.68
CA LEU A 235 87.39 -31.91 24.40
C LEU A 235 88.47 -30.82 24.47
N LYS A 236 88.19 -29.67 25.10
CA LYS A 236 89.20 -28.63 25.35
C LYS A 236 90.32 -29.08 26.31
N LYS A 237 90.03 -29.98 27.25
CA LYS A 237 91.05 -30.57 28.14
C LYS A 237 91.89 -31.66 27.45
N LEU A 238 91.34 -32.36 26.46
CA LEU A 238 92.06 -33.36 25.67
C LEU A 238 92.82 -32.74 24.47
N GLY A 239 92.41 -31.57 24.00
CA GLY A 239 93.04 -30.84 22.90
C GLY A 239 94.34 -30.11 23.26
N THR A 240 94.77 -30.11 24.52
CA THR A 240 96.01 -29.45 24.98
C THR A 240 97.17 -30.40 25.29
N SER A 241 97.05 -31.71 25.03
CA SER A 241 98.13 -32.69 25.31
C SER A 241 98.50 -33.62 24.15
N GLY A 242 98.55 -33.12 22.92
CA GLY A 242 98.83 -33.97 21.76
C GLY A 242 99.36 -33.24 20.53
N ALA A 243 100.35 -32.38 20.69
CA ALA A 243 101.13 -31.84 19.58
C ALA A 243 102.54 -32.46 19.62
N GLU A 244 102.65 -33.74 19.24
CA GLU A 244 103.89 -34.41 18.85
C GLU A 244 103.54 -35.87 18.48
N ARG A 245 103.59 -36.22 17.18
CA ARG A 245 103.97 -37.54 16.63
C ARG A 245 103.81 -37.59 15.10
N GLU A 246 104.95 -37.38 14.45
CA GLU A 246 105.56 -38.23 13.42
C GLU A 246 104.64 -39.14 12.57
N THR A 247 104.64 -38.88 11.26
CA THR A 247 104.17 -39.80 10.22
C THR A 247 105.26 -40.80 9.84
N GLU A 248 105.15 -42.04 10.29
CA GLU A 248 105.86 -43.18 9.71
C GLU A 248 105.12 -43.66 8.44
N ARG A 249 105.83 -43.70 7.30
CA ARG A 249 105.32 -44.25 6.04
C ARG A 249 106.00 -45.58 5.74
N ALA A 250 105.21 -46.65 5.75
CA ALA A 250 105.60 -48.02 5.52
C ALA A 250 106.04 -48.30 4.05
N GLN A 251 107.05 -49.17 3.95
CA GLN A 251 107.56 -49.92 2.77
C GLN A 251 106.47 -50.93 2.31
N ALA A 252 106.39 -51.56 1.13
CA ALA A 252 107.27 -52.05 0.05
C ALA A 252 106.34 -52.46 -1.16
N PRO A 253 106.71 -53.21 -2.23
CA PRO A 253 107.99 -53.83 -2.62
C PRO A 253 108.41 -53.72 -4.12
N ARG A 254 109.63 -54.24 -4.37
CA ARG A 254 110.38 -54.41 -5.63
C ARG A 254 109.76 -55.41 -6.63
N ALA A 255 109.96 -55.17 -7.93
CA ALA A 255 110.04 -56.22 -8.96
C ALA A 255 110.97 -55.85 -10.14
N VAL A 256 112.10 -56.56 -10.21
CA VAL A 256 112.91 -57.13 -11.33
C VAL A 256 113.18 -56.33 -12.65
N PRO A 257 114.45 -56.28 -13.13
CA PRO A 257 114.89 -55.53 -14.34
C PRO A 257 115.13 -56.41 -15.59
N VAL A 258 114.83 -55.89 -16.80
CA VAL A 258 115.29 -56.42 -18.12
C VAL A 258 115.47 -55.23 -19.11
N PRO A 259 116.46 -55.28 -20.04
CA PRO A 259 117.10 -54.10 -20.64
C PRO A 259 116.57 -53.66 -22.02
N VAL A 260 116.65 -52.33 -22.22
CA VAL A 260 116.98 -51.56 -23.44
C VAL A 260 116.63 -52.18 -24.80
N VAL A 261 115.47 -51.78 -25.34
CA VAL A 261 115.33 -51.38 -26.75
C VAL A 261 114.81 -49.94 -26.72
N GLU A 262 115.75 -49.01 -26.83
CA GLU A 262 115.53 -47.58 -27.01
C GLU A 262 115.18 -47.35 -28.48
N GLU A 263 113.93 -46.96 -28.72
CA GLU A 263 113.50 -45.89 -29.65
C GLU A 263 111.97 -45.89 -29.86
N ASP A 264 111.24 -46.97 -29.49
CA ASP A 264 109.75 -47.00 -29.44
C ASP A 264 109.17 -46.96 -28.00
N SER A 265 110.02 -47.05 -26.98
CA SER A 265 109.62 -47.15 -25.57
C SER A 265 109.05 -45.85 -24.98
N ARG A 266 109.49 -44.67 -25.45
CA ARG A 266 108.93 -43.38 -24.97
C ARG A 266 107.50 -43.17 -25.44
N GLY A 267 107.19 -43.48 -26.70
CA GLY A 267 105.83 -43.41 -27.25
C GLY A 267 104.88 -44.39 -26.56
N TYR A 268 105.36 -45.61 -26.25
CA TYR A 268 104.58 -46.61 -25.53
C TYR A 268 104.31 -46.20 -24.06
N VAL A 269 105.32 -45.72 -23.33
CA VAL A 269 105.16 -45.25 -21.94
C VAL A 269 104.24 -44.02 -21.86
N GLN A 270 104.31 -43.10 -22.81
CA GLN A 270 103.40 -41.95 -22.88
C GLN A 270 101.95 -42.42 -23.13
N ARG A 271 101.73 -43.38 -24.04
CA ARG A 271 100.40 -44.00 -24.27
C ARG A 271 99.88 -44.75 -23.05
N VAL A 272 100.75 -45.39 -22.26
CA VAL A 272 100.36 -46.04 -21.00
C VAL A 272 99.98 -45.02 -19.93
N ARG A 273 100.68 -43.88 -19.83
CA ARG A 273 100.29 -42.79 -18.92
C ARG A 273 98.95 -42.17 -19.31
N VAL A 274 98.76 -41.87 -20.60
CA VAL A 274 97.48 -41.35 -21.13
C VAL A 274 96.35 -42.34 -20.84
N ARG A 275 96.54 -43.64 -21.07
CA ARG A 275 95.55 -44.67 -20.72
C ARG A 275 95.27 -44.76 -19.22
N LEU A 276 96.28 -44.59 -18.37
CA LEU A 276 96.12 -44.63 -16.91
C LEU A 276 95.33 -43.41 -16.41
N GLU A 277 95.59 -42.23 -16.98
CA GLU A 277 94.86 -40.99 -16.73
C GLU A 277 93.41 -41.12 -17.21
N GLU A 278 93.20 -41.57 -18.45
CA GLU A 278 91.87 -41.87 -19.02
C GLU A 278 91.10 -42.92 -18.19
N ASP A 279 91.77 -43.98 -17.73
CA ASP A 279 91.19 -44.99 -16.84
C ASP A 279 90.85 -44.41 -15.46
N SER A 280 91.67 -43.50 -14.92
CA SER A 280 91.40 -42.82 -13.65
C SER A 280 90.18 -41.89 -13.77
N GLU A 281 90.07 -41.17 -14.88
CA GLU A 281 88.92 -40.31 -15.20
C GLU A 281 87.68 -41.15 -15.44
N ALA A 282 87.79 -42.26 -16.17
CA ALA A 282 86.70 -43.20 -16.40
C ALA A 282 86.20 -43.82 -15.09
N ARG A 283 87.10 -44.16 -14.15
CA ARG A 283 86.71 -44.62 -12.80
C ARG A 283 86.01 -43.51 -12.01
N SER A 284 86.55 -42.29 -12.00
CA SER A 284 85.92 -41.14 -11.36
C SER A 284 84.54 -40.84 -11.94
N GLN A 285 84.37 -40.95 -13.26
CA GLN A 285 83.07 -40.80 -13.93
C GLN A 285 82.11 -41.94 -13.58
N ARG A 286 82.57 -43.20 -13.54
CA ARG A 286 81.76 -44.35 -13.09
C ARG A 286 81.31 -44.18 -11.65
N GLU A 287 82.19 -43.72 -10.76
CA GLU A 287 81.83 -43.40 -9.38
C GLU A 287 80.83 -42.25 -9.30
N LYS A 288 81.02 -41.17 -10.06
CA LYS A 288 80.04 -40.07 -10.14
C LYS A 288 78.69 -40.57 -10.64
N ARG A 289 78.65 -41.47 -11.64
CA ARG A 289 77.42 -42.10 -12.12
C ARG A 289 76.77 -42.98 -11.04
N ARG A 290 77.54 -43.82 -10.34
CA ARG A 290 77.05 -44.63 -9.21
C ARG A 290 76.48 -43.76 -8.09
N ARG A 291 77.18 -42.67 -7.72
CA ARG A 291 76.71 -41.70 -6.71
C ARG A 291 75.45 -40.98 -7.16
N ARG A 292 75.36 -40.55 -8.43
CA ARG A 292 74.16 -39.93 -8.98
C ARG A 292 72.97 -40.89 -8.96
N VAL A 293 73.16 -42.13 -9.40
CA VAL A 293 72.08 -43.15 -9.36
C VAL A 293 71.63 -43.39 -7.92
N LEU A 294 72.56 -43.51 -6.97
CA LEU A 294 72.23 -43.71 -5.56
C LEU A 294 71.47 -42.51 -4.98
N VAL A 295 71.90 -41.29 -5.27
CA VAL A 295 71.22 -40.06 -4.83
C VAL A 295 69.83 -39.97 -5.44
N VAL A 296 69.67 -40.29 -6.73
CA VAL A 296 68.37 -40.30 -7.40
C VAL A 296 67.45 -41.37 -6.82
N GLN A 297 67.97 -42.56 -6.50
CA GLN A 297 67.20 -43.62 -5.83
C GLN A 297 66.74 -43.19 -4.43
N LEU A 298 67.63 -42.59 -3.64
CA LEU A 298 67.29 -42.06 -2.31
C LEU A 298 66.26 -40.94 -2.41
N GLN A 299 66.44 -40.01 -3.35
CA GLN A 299 65.49 -38.92 -3.58
C GLN A 299 64.12 -39.44 -4.05
N ALA A 300 64.09 -40.46 -4.91
CA ALA A 300 62.84 -41.10 -5.31
C ALA A 300 62.13 -41.78 -4.13
N HIS A 301 62.87 -42.44 -3.24
CA HIS A 301 62.30 -43.04 -2.02
C HIS A 301 61.74 -41.97 -1.07
N LEU A 302 62.48 -40.89 -0.84
CA LEU A 302 62.02 -39.78 -0.01
C LEU A 302 60.75 -39.13 -0.57
N ASN A 303 60.71 -38.89 -1.88
CA ASN A 303 59.52 -38.35 -2.55
C ASN A 303 58.31 -39.29 -2.41
N GLN A 304 58.52 -40.62 -2.51
CA GLN A 304 57.44 -41.59 -2.29
C GLN A 304 56.92 -41.56 -0.85
N GLU A 305 57.79 -41.44 0.14
CA GLU A 305 57.38 -41.28 1.54
C GLU A 305 56.61 -39.97 1.77
N GLU A 306 57.02 -38.88 1.13
CA GLU A 306 56.33 -37.59 1.22
C GLU A 306 54.92 -37.68 0.63
N VAL A 307 54.78 -38.24 -0.58
CA VAL A 307 53.48 -38.46 -1.21
C VAL A 307 52.61 -39.37 -0.33
N TYR A 308 53.16 -40.45 0.21
CA TYR A 308 52.40 -41.32 1.11
C TYR A 308 51.93 -40.60 2.38
N ARG A 309 52.77 -39.74 2.97
CA ARG A 309 52.38 -38.91 4.12
C ARG A 309 51.30 -37.89 3.74
N GLU A 310 51.42 -37.26 2.58
CA GLU A 310 50.42 -36.33 2.06
C GLU A 310 49.07 -37.01 1.83
N GLU A 311 49.04 -38.18 1.19
CA GLU A 311 47.82 -38.97 0.99
C GLU A 311 47.17 -39.37 2.31
N GLN A 312 47.95 -39.76 3.32
CA GLN A 312 47.43 -40.03 4.66
C GLN A 312 46.86 -38.78 5.33
N LEU A 313 47.46 -37.61 5.12
CA LEU A 313 46.93 -36.36 5.65
C LEU A 313 45.63 -35.98 4.93
N VAL A 314 45.59 -36.06 3.60
CA VAL A 314 44.39 -35.79 2.80
C VAL A 314 43.26 -36.73 3.21
N THR A 315 43.50 -38.03 3.32
CA THR A 315 42.45 -38.99 3.73
C THR A 315 41.95 -38.76 5.16
N ARG A 316 42.82 -38.34 6.10
CA ARG A 316 42.41 -37.97 7.46
C ARG A 316 41.62 -36.65 7.50
N LEU A 317 41.99 -35.67 6.66
CA LEU A 317 41.31 -34.38 6.56
C LEU A 317 39.99 -34.46 5.81
N MET A 318 39.89 -35.30 4.77
CA MET A 318 38.68 -35.53 3.97
C MET A 318 37.67 -36.45 4.67
N ARG A 319 38.08 -37.15 5.73
CA ARG A 319 37.15 -37.91 6.58
C ARG A 319 36.29 -36.93 7.35
N GLN A 320 35.07 -36.71 6.85
CA GLN A 320 34.05 -35.91 7.54
C GLN A 320 33.98 -36.31 9.01
N SER A 321 34.04 -35.31 9.89
CA SER A 321 33.83 -35.56 11.30
C SER A 321 32.41 -36.11 11.52
N VAL A 322 32.23 -36.99 12.50
CA VAL A 322 30.88 -37.47 12.90
C VAL A 322 29.95 -36.28 13.23
N GLN A 323 30.55 -35.17 13.67
CA GLN A 323 29.87 -33.90 13.92
C GLN A 323 29.34 -33.25 12.64
N GLU A 324 30.12 -33.20 11.55
CA GLU A 324 29.64 -32.69 10.25
C GLU A 324 28.46 -33.50 9.71
N ARG A 325 28.49 -34.83 9.83
CA ARG A 325 27.35 -35.68 9.42
C ARG A 325 26.11 -35.38 10.25
N ARG A 326 26.28 -35.21 11.57
CA ARG A 326 25.17 -34.85 12.47
C ARG A 326 24.60 -33.47 12.11
N LEU A 327 25.46 -32.49 11.86
CA LEU A 327 25.04 -31.15 11.44
C LEU A 327 24.33 -31.19 10.08
N ALA A 328 24.80 -32.00 9.13
CA ALA A 328 24.15 -32.15 7.82
C ALA A 328 22.73 -32.72 7.95
N VAL A 329 22.53 -33.75 8.78
CA VAL A 329 21.19 -34.32 9.05
C VAL A 329 20.29 -33.28 9.73
N GLN A 330 20.79 -32.56 10.73
CA GLN A 330 20.04 -31.49 11.40
C GLN A 330 19.65 -30.37 10.42
N LEU A 331 20.57 -29.96 9.55
CA LEU A 331 20.30 -28.97 8.51
C LEU A 331 19.25 -29.45 7.50
N MET A 332 19.29 -30.73 7.10
CA MET A 332 18.26 -31.31 6.24
C MET A 332 16.89 -31.29 6.91
N HIS A 333 16.82 -31.63 8.19
CA HIS A 333 15.57 -31.57 8.95
C HIS A 333 15.01 -30.14 9.01
N ILE A 334 15.83 -29.16 9.38
CA ILE A 334 15.43 -27.74 9.43
C ILE A 334 14.98 -27.24 8.05
N ARG A 335 15.67 -27.63 6.97
CA ARG A 335 15.26 -27.27 5.61
C ARG A 335 13.90 -27.86 5.24
N HIS A 336 13.65 -29.11 5.62
CA HIS A 336 12.37 -29.75 5.40
C HIS A 336 11.24 -29.06 6.19
N GLU A 337 11.44 -28.83 7.50
CA GLU A 337 10.49 -28.09 8.34
C GLU A 337 10.19 -26.70 7.77
N LYS A 338 11.22 -25.97 7.33
CA LYS A 338 11.03 -24.67 6.67
C LYS A 338 10.15 -24.80 5.42
N SER A 339 10.39 -25.81 4.59
CA SER A 339 9.57 -26.05 3.39
C SER A 339 8.11 -26.34 3.75
N VAL A 340 7.87 -27.13 4.80
CA VAL A 340 6.52 -27.42 5.30
C VAL A 340 5.83 -26.14 5.79
N ILE A 341 6.53 -25.28 6.54
CA ILE A 341 5.97 -24.00 7.03
C ILE A 341 5.58 -23.10 5.85
N ILE A 342 6.43 -22.99 4.83
CA ILE A 342 6.13 -22.19 3.63
C ILE A 342 4.89 -22.74 2.90
N ASN A 343 4.81 -24.06 2.73
CA ASN A 343 3.66 -24.71 2.09
C ASN A 343 2.38 -24.50 2.90
N ASN A 344 2.43 -24.69 4.22
CA ASN A 344 1.30 -24.46 5.12
C ASN A 344 0.82 -23.01 5.06
N ARG A 345 1.75 -22.04 5.04
CA ARG A 345 1.42 -20.64 4.88
C ARG A 345 0.74 -20.36 3.54
N SER A 346 1.25 -20.92 2.45
CA SER A 346 0.63 -20.77 1.12
C SER A 346 -0.79 -21.36 1.08
N ILE A 347 -1.02 -22.51 1.73
CA ILE A 347 -2.35 -23.12 1.83
C ILE A 347 -3.30 -22.23 2.63
N GLN A 348 -2.85 -21.70 3.77
CA GLN A 348 -3.65 -20.79 4.58
C GLN A 348 -4.00 -19.49 3.83
N GLU A 349 -3.04 -18.91 3.13
CA GLU A 349 -3.24 -17.72 2.29
C GLU A 349 -4.32 -18.01 1.22
N ARG A 350 -4.22 -19.12 0.49
CA ARG A 350 -5.24 -19.53 -0.49
C ARG A 350 -6.62 -19.73 0.13
N GLN A 351 -6.71 -20.36 1.30
CA GLN A 351 -7.99 -20.56 1.98
C GLN A 351 -8.61 -19.24 2.48
N CYS A 352 -7.80 -18.29 2.91
CA CYS A 352 -8.26 -16.96 3.29
C CYS A 352 -8.72 -16.16 2.07
N GLU A 353 -8.02 -16.27 0.94
CA GLU A 353 -8.42 -15.66 -0.33
C GLU A 353 -9.75 -16.22 -0.83
N GLN A 354 -9.90 -17.55 -0.82
CA GLN A 354 -11.14 -18.21 -1.22
C GLN A 354 -12.33 -17.79 -0.34
N ARG A 355 -12.14 -17.75 0.98
CA ARG A 355 -13.19 -17.26 1.91
C ARG A 355 -13.55 -15.81 1.63
N ARG A 356 -12.57 -14.95 1.38
CA ARG A 356 -12.81 -13.54 1.03
C ARG A 356 -13.58 -13.40 -0.29
N GLN A 357 -13.25 -14.20 -1.30
CA GLN A 357 -13.97 -14.21 -2.57
C GLN A 357 -15.43 -14.66 -2.40
N GLN A 358 -15.67 -15.70 -1.60
CA GLN A 358 -17.02 -16.17 -1.28
C GLN A 358 -17.81 -15.13 -0.49
N GLU A 359 -17.22 -14.53 0.54
CA GLU A 359 -17.86 -13.45 1.31
C GLU A 359 -18.19 -12.25 0.44
N PHE A 360 -17.29 -11.89 -0.49
CA PHE A 360 -17.52 -10.83 -1.46
C PHE A 360 -18.68 -11.16 -2.40
N GLN A 361 -18.72 -12.36 -2.96
CA GLN A 361 -19.83 -12.83 -3.81
C GLN A 361 -21.15 -12.84 -3.05
N HIS A 362 -21.17 -13.40 -1.83
CA HIS A 362 -22.37 -13.39 -1.01
C HIS A 362 -22.84 -11.98 -0.63
N SER A 363 -21.92 -11.03 -0.45
CA SER A 363 -22.27 -9.62 -0.24
C SER A 363 -22.95 -9.03 -1.48
N LEU A 364 -22.37 -9.27 -2.67
CA LEU A 364 -22.96 -8.81 -3.94
C LEU A 364 -24.34 -9.43 -4.18
N ASP A 365 -24.50 -10.74 -3.91
CA ASP A 365 -25.79 -11.42 -4.08
C ASP A 365 -26.84 -10.83 -3.14
N ARG A 366 -26.48 -10.53 -1.88
CA ARG A 366 -27.39 -9.89 -0.91
C ARG A 366 -27.79 -8.50 -1.36
N GLU A 367 -26.84 -7.68 -1.80
CA GLU A 367 -27.11 -6.34 -2.34
C GLU A 367 -28.00 -6.41 -3.57
N ALA A 368 -27.75 -7.33 -4.50
CA ALA A 368 -28.57 -7.53 -5.68
C ALA A 368 -30.00 -7.96 -5.33
N LEU A 369 -30.20 -8.78 -4.29
CA LEU A 369 -31.52 -9.15 -3.81
C LEU A 369 -32.27 -7.95 -3.21
N LEU A 370 -31.60 -7.12 -2.41
CA LEU A 370 -32.19 -5.90 -1.85
C LEU A 370 -32.64 -4.94 -2.95
N VAL A 371 -31.79 -4.70 -3.95
CA VAL A 371 -32.15 -3.84 -5.09
C VAL A 371 -33.37 -4.37 -5.84
N ARG A 372 -33.46 -5.68 -6.08
CA ARG A 372 -34.64 -6.29 -6.73
C ARG A 372 -35.91 -6.13 -5.89
N MET A 373 -35.82 -6.25 -4.57
CA MET A 373 -36.97 -6.03 -3.69
C MET A 373 -37.40 -4.56 -3.73
N ASP A 374 -36.46 -3.62 -3.63
CA ASP A 374 -36.73 -2.19 -3.72
C ASP A 374 -37.37 -1.81 -5.07
N GLU A 375 -36.92 -2.39 -6.18
CA GLU A 375 -37.53 -2.21 -7.50
C GLU A 375 -38.99 -2.66 -7.53
N LEU A 376 -39.29 -3.84 -6.97
CA LEU A 376 -40.66 -4.36 -6.88
C LEU A 376 -41.54 -3.46 -6.01
N GLU A 377 -41.05 -3.03 -4.84
CA GLU A 377 -41.75 -2.10 -3.95
C GLU A 377 -42.06 -0.77 -4.65
N GLN A 378 -41.07 -0.17 -5.33
CA GLN A 378 -41.28 1.05 -6.12
C GLN A 378 -42.27 0.85 -7.27
N HIS A 379 -42.26 -0.32 -7.91
CA HIS A 379 -43.23 -0.67 -8.94
C HIS A 379 -44.65 -0.79 -8.36
N GLU A 380 -44.81 -1.39 -7.18
CA GLU A 380 -46.10 -1.45 -6.48
C GLU A 380 -46.59 -0.08 -6.03
N GLU A 381 -45.72 0.76 -5.46
CA GLU A 381 -46.07 2.11 -5.05
C GLU A 381 -46.55 2.95 -6.24
N ARG A 382 -45.83 2.88 -7.38
CA ARG A 382 -46.25 3.56 -8.60
C ARG A 382 -47.61 3.06 -9.10
N ARG A 383 -47.89 1.76 -9.01
CA ARG A 383 -49.21 1.20 -9.36
C ARG A 383 -50.30 1.75 -8.45
N ARG A 384 -50.11 1.71 -7.12
CA ARG A 384 -51.08 2.25 -6.15
C ARG A 384 -51.35 3.74 -6.38
N GLN A 385 -50.30 4.54 -6.63
CA GLN A 385 -50.44 5.96 -6.92
C GLN A 385 -51.21 6.20 -8.23
N TRP A 386 -50.95 5.39 -9.26
CA TRP A 386 -51.67 5.48 -10.53
C TRP A 386 -53.14 5.12 -10.36
N GLU A 387 -53.47 4.05 -9.64
CA GLU A 387 -54.84 3.64 -9.33
C GLU A 387 -55.60 4.75 -8.59
N GLN A 388 -55.01 5.30 -7.52
CA GLN A 388 -55.59 6.43 -6.78
C GLN A 388 -55.81 7.67 -7.66
N HIS A 389 -54.87 7.96 -8.56
CA HIS A 389 -55.02 9.07 -9.47
C HIS A 389 -56.18 8.84 -10.46
N GLN A 390 -56.34 7.62 -10.97
CA GLN A 390 -57.46 7.26 -11.84
C GLN A 390 -58.80 7.38 -11.12
N GLU A 391 -58.89 6.93 -9.86
CA GLU A 391 -60.09 7.08 -9.03
C GLU A 391 -60.46 8.55 -8.85
N LEU A 392 -59.52 9.41 -8.49
CA LEU A 392 -59.75 10.85 -8.35
C LEU A 392 -60.19 11.50 -9.67
N LEU A 393 -59.59 11.11 -10.80
CA LEU A 393 -60.01 11.59 -12.11
C LEU A 393 -61.45 11.16 -12.41
N ALA A 394 -61.81 9.90 -12.14
CA ALA A 394 -63.16 9.39 -12.31
C ALA A 394 -64.16 10.15 -11.43
N GLU A 395 -63.86 10.36 -10.16
CA GLU A 395 -64.68 11.18 -9.25
C GLU A 395 -64.86 12.60 -9.77
N HIS A 396 -63.79 13.25 -10.23
CA HIS A 396 -63.87 14.58 -10.80
C HIS A 396 -64.73 14.62 -12.07
N THR A 397 -64.65 13.62 -12.94
CA THR A 397 -65.53 13.53 -14.13
C THR A 397 -66.98 13.33 -13.73
N ALA A 398 -67.26 12.46 -12.75
CA ALA A 398 -68.61 12.22 -12.22
C ALA A 398 -69.18 13.48 -11.55
N GLN A 399 -68.38 14.22 -10.80
CA GLN A 399 -68.79 15.50 -10.20
C GLN A 399 -69.11 16.56 -11.25
N ARG A 400 -68.29 16.68 -12.30
CA ARG A 400 -68.57 17.59 -13.43
C ARG A 400 -69.86 17.20 -14.13
N TYR A 401 -70.04 15.90 -14.44
CA TYR A 401 -71.27 15.38 -15.01
C TYR A 401 -72.47 15.69 -14.12
N HIS A 402 -72.38 15.46 -12.82
CA HIS A 402 -73.49 15.69 -11.91
C HIS A 402 -73.83 17.18 -11.74
N LYS A 403 -72.83 18.07 -11.77
CA LYS A 403 -73.05 19.53 -11.81
C LYS A 403 -73.81 19.93 -13.07
N HIS A 404 -73.32 19.54 -14.24
CA HIS A 404 -73.99 19.83 -15.52
C HIS A 404 -75.38 19.21 -15.58
N TYR A 405 -75.55 17.98 -15.10
CA TYR A 405 -76.85 17.33 -15.02
C TYR A 405 -77.81 18.09 -14.10
N ARG A 406 -77.37 18.54 -12.91
CA ARG A 406 -78.20 19.34 -12.00
C ARG A 406 -78.62 20.67 -12.62
N GLU A 407 -77.70 21.36 -13.29
CA GLU A 407 -77.99 22.62 -13.99
C GLU A 407 -79.00 22.40 -15.12
N CYS A 408 -78.77 21.41 -15.99
CA CYS A 408 -79.71 21.06 -17.05
C CYS A 408 -81.07 20.60 -16.51
N HIS A 409 -81.10 19.83 -15.42
CA HIS A 409 -82.32 19.39 -14.78
C HIS A 409 -83.11 20.56 -14.19
N ARG A 410 -82.45 21.52 -13.53
CA ARG A 410 -83.10 22.74 -13.04
C ARG A 410 -83.74 23.53 -14.19
N LEU A 411 -82.97 23.79 -15.25
CA LEU A 411 -83.50 24.48 -16.43
C LEU A 411 -84.70 23.74 -17.06
N LEU A 412 -84.66 22.42 -17.13
CA LEU A 412 -85.78 21.62 -17.62
C LEU A 412 -87.00 21.72 -16.70
N SER A 413 -86.81 21.66 -15.38
CA SER A 413 -87.89 21.89 -14.40
C SER A 413 -88.49 23.28 -14.55
N ASP A 414 -87.67 24.33 -14.63
CA ASP A 414 -88.13 25.71 -14.81
C ASP A 414 -88.92 25.88 -16.13
N ILE A 415 -88.50 25.20 -17.21
CA ILE A 415 -89.24 25.18 -18.49
C ILE A 415 -90.58 24.47 -18.33
N ILE A 416 -90.59 23.32 -17.65
CA ILE A 416 -91.82 22.56 -17.40
C ILE A 416 -92.79 23.40 -16.57
N ASP A 417 -92.33 24.02 -15.48
CA ASP A 417 -93.13 24.90 -14.62
C ASP A 417 -93.67 26.10 -15.41
N PHE A 418 -92.85 26.74 -16.25
CA PHE A 418 -93.29 27.81 -17.15
C PHE A 418 -94.38 27.32 -18.12
N THR A 419 -94.24 26.12 -18.68
CA THR A 419 -95.26 25.55 -19.57
C THR A 419 -96.56 25.17 -18.84
N PHE A 420 -96.47 24.66 -17.61
CA PHE A 420 -97.64 24.37 -16.78
C PHE A 420 -98.36 25.65 -16.40
N LEU A 421 -97.65 26.68 -15.95
CA LEU A 421 -98.23 27.97 -15.62
C LEU A 421 -98.97 28.59 -16.82
N ILE A 422 -98.39 28.51 -18.02
CA ILE A 422 -99.05 28.95 -19.25
C ILE A 422 -100.30 28.10 -19.56
N ALA A 423 -100.22 26.77 -19.39
CA ALA A 423 -101.33 25.87 -19.66
C ALA A 423 -102.50 26.13 -18.69
N GLU A 424 -102.24 26.20 -17.39
CA GLU A 424 -103.23 26.50 -16.35
C GLU A 424 -103.92 27.86 -16.60
N TYR A 425 -103.13 28.90 -16.92
CA TYR A 425 -103.72 30.20 -17.25
C TYR A 425 -104.54 30.17 -18.54
N ARG A 426 -104.16 29.37 -19.55
CA ARG A 426 -104.97 29.22 -20.78
C ARG A 426 -106.28 28.51 -20.50
N ASP A 427 -106.27 27.49 -19.66
CA ASP A 427 -107.47 26.74 -19.26
C ASP A 427 -108.44 27.65 -18.48
N LEU A 428 -107.91 28.51 -17.59
CA LEU A 428 -108.71 29.47 -16.83
C LEU A 428 -109.26 30.65 -17.66
N THR A 429 -108.54 31.08 -18.71
CA THR A 429 -108.88 32.28 -19.49
C THR A 429 -109.43 32.00 -20.89
N LEU A 430 -109.74 30.74 -21.22
CA LEU A 430 -110.16 30.32 -22.56
C LEU A 430 -109.18 30.77 -23.66
N ASN A 431 -107.88 30.52 -23.43
CA ASN A 431 -106.74 30.83 -24.32
C ASN A 431 -106.33 32.31 -24.48
N LEU A 432 -106.88 33.25 -23.71
CA LEU A 432 -106.55 34.67 -23.83
C LEU A 432 -105.49 35.11 -22.79
N ILE A 433 -104.20 35.01 -23.14
CA ILE A 433 -103.10 35.45 -22.24
C ILE A 433 -102.79 36.94 -22.47
N PRO A 434 -102.93 37.82 -21.45
CA PRO A 434 -102.52 39.22 -21.55
C PRO A 434 -101.01 39.38 -21.78
N VAL A 435 -100.63 40.25 -22.72
CA VAL A 435 -99.22 40.45 -23.14
C VAL A 435 -98.31 40.93 -22.00
N LYS A 436 -98.85 41.62 -21.00
CA LYS A 436 -98.10 42.12 -19.84
C LYS A 436 -97.66 40.99 -18.91
N LEU A 437 -98.60 40.12 -18.51
CA LEU A 437 -98.33 38.94 -17.69
C LEU A 437 -97.30 38.00 -18.34
N MET A 438 -97.40 37.82 -19.67
CA MET A 438 -96.42 37.02 -20.40
C MET A 438 -95.01 37.64 -20.46
N ARG A 439 -94.89 38.96 -20.31
CA ARG A 439 -93.57 39.62 -20.20
C ARG A 439 -93.01 39.45 -18.80
N GLU A 440 -93.84 39.62 -17.78
CA GLU A 440 -93.47 39.45 -16.37
C GLU A 440 -93.01 38.01 -16.09
N TRP A 441 -93.73 36.99 -16.56
CA TRP A 441 -93.27 35.59 -16.40
C TRP A 441 -91.99 35.28 -17.18
N LYS A 442 -91.79 35.92 -18.33
CA LYS A 442 -90.52 35.80 -19.05
C LYS A 442 -89.38 36.45 -18.28
N GLU A 443 -89.61 37.62 -17.69
CA GLU A 443 -88.62 38.31 -16.84
C GLU A 443 -88.26 37.47 -15.62
N LEU A 444 -89.25 36.83 -14.97
CA LEU A 444 -89.04 35.88 -13.86
C LEU A 444 -88.26 34.63 -14.28
N PHE A 445 -88.56 34.07 -15.46
CA PHE A 445 -87.79 32.95 -16.01
C PHE A 445 -86.33 33.35 -16.33
N TYR A 446 -86.11 34.57 -16.83
CA TYR A 446 -84.76 35.08 -17.09
C TYR A 446 -83.99 35.46 -15.81
N SER A 447 -84.68 35.84 -14.74
CA SER A 447 -84.07 36.10 -13.43
C SER A 447 -83.80 34.82 -12.62
N GLY A 448 -84.40 33.69 -13.00
CA GLY A 448 -84.24 32.41 -12.31
C GLY A 448 -85.03 32.31 -11.00
N GLU A 449 -86.07 33.12 -10.86
CA GLU A 449 -86.99 33.10 -9.72
C GLU A 449 -88.10 32.07 -9.98
N ALA A 450 -88.54 31.37 -8.92
CA ALA A 450 -89.54 30.31 -9.04
C ALA A 450 -90.87 30.87 -9.55
N LEU A 451 -91.41 30.25 -10.61
CA LEU A 451 -92.61 30.72 -11.32
C LEU A 451 -93.93 30.28 -10.66
N CYS A 452 -93.93 29.19 -9.87
CA CYS A 452 -95.11 28.65 -9.21
C CYS A 452 -95.18 29.02 -7.72
N GLU A 453 -96.32 29.56 -7.27
CA GLU A 453 -96.58 29.91 -5.86
C GLU A 453 -96.49 28.71 -4.89
N GLU A 454 -96.68 27.48 -5.38
CA GLU A 454 -96.54 26.27 -4.55
C GLU A 454 -95.09 25.96 -4.18
N ALA A 455 -94.10 26.37 -5.00
CA ALA A 455 -92.68 26.22 -4.70
C ALA A 455 -92.23 27.14 -3.54
N LEU A 456 -92.87 28.30 -3.40
CA LEU A 456 -92.60 29.25 -2.30
C LEU A 456 -93.13 28.72 -0.94
N ARG A 457 -94.21 27.94 -0.92
CA ARG A 457 -94.76 27.37 0.33
C ARG A 457 -93.95 26.18 0.87
N SER A 458 -93.23 25.46 0.02
CA SER A 458 -92.39 24.33 0.46
C SER A 458 -91.07 24.75 1.12
N GLU A 459 -90.57 25.96 0.88
CA GLU A 459 -89.34 26.46 1.52
C GLU A 459 -89.58 27.00 2.95
N GLU A 460 -90.81 27.33 3.31
CA GLU A 460 -91.15 27.85 4.66
C GLU A 460 -91.34 26.75 5.72
N HIS A 461 -91.25 25.46 5.36
CA HIS A 461 -91.55 24.33 6.25
C HIS A 461 -90.40 23.32 6.44
N THR A 462 -89.15 23.72 6.18
CA THR A 462 -87.95 22.95 6.57
C THR A 462 -87.08 23.67 7.57
#